data_AF-A0A6L3MM79-F1
#
_entry.id   AF-A0A6L3MM79-F1
#
_cell.length_a   1.000
_cell.length_b   1.000
_cell.length_c   1.000
_cell.angle_alpha   90.00
_cell.angle_beta   90.00
_cell.angle_gamma   90.00
#
_symmetry.space_group_name_H-M   'P 1'
#
loop_
_entity.id
_entity.type
_entity.pdbx_description
1 polymer ?
#
loop_
_entity_poly.entity_id
_entity_poly.type
_entity_poly.pdbx_seq_one_letter_code
_entity_poly.pdbx_strand_id
1 'polypeptide(L)'
;LAMQPDSPDAKLQLADALLAQRDWARAEPLLRELLAAREPSLSAVRGTAMLYENTGRADRVGPLLDALQSRMTGGDDRRALDGLRADLLANDARALAEKGERGPAAQRYEAAVRAAPDAPWTRFALARLYRDMGLPQLGRTVMDDGLARSESPEMRYATALYRNSLDDVAGAQAALAGVDDAHRSDGMRALARKLDAESALTDARGALGRGDRAAF
;
A
#
# COMPACT_ATOMS: atom_id res chain seq x y z
N LEU A 1 -6.41 19.81 35.41
CA LEU A 1 -5.30 18.85 35.16
C LEU A 1 -4.11 19.65 34.66
N ALA A 2 -3.09 19.85 35.50
CA ALA A 2 -1.88 20.57 35.10
C ALA A 2 -0.99 19.63 34.29
N MET A 3 -0.62 20.02 33.06
CA MET A 3 0.41 19.33 32.29
C MET A 3 1.74 19.48 33.03
N GLN A 4 2.37 18.35 33.39
CA GLN A 4 3.75 18.38 33.86
C GLN A 4 4.65 18.72 32.66
N PRO A 5 5.49 19.77 32.73
CA PRO A 5 6.30 20.22 31.59
C PRO A 5 7.27 19.17 31.04
N ASP A 6 7.58 18.15 31.83
CA ASP A 6 8.49 17.07 31.50
C ASP A 6 7.79 15.74 31.13
N SER A 7 6.45 15.73 30.97
CA SER A 7 5.76 14.51 30.56
C SER A 7 6.10 14.15 29.09
N PRO A 8 6.21 12.85 28.76
CA PRO A 8 6.39 12.40 27.38
C PRO A 8 5.32 12.96 26.43
N ASP A 9 4.09 13.10 26.90
CA ASP A 9 2.99 13.68 26.12
C ASP A 9 3.20 15.16 25.81
N ALA A 10 3.66 15.95 26.79
CA ALA A 10 3.96 17.36 26.57
C ALA A 10 5.11 17.55 25.57
N LYS A 11 6.14 16.69 25.67
CA LYS A 11 7.26 16.66 24.72
C LYS A 11 6.80 16.27 23.31
N LEU A 12 5.88 15.31 23.19
CA LEU A 12 5.31 14.91 21.89
C LEU A 12 4.51 16.06 21.26
N GLN A 13 3.63 16.71 22.02
CA GLN A 13 2.86 17.87 21.52
C GLN A 13 3.76 19.01 21.07
N LEU A 14 4.84 19.30 21.83
CA LEU A 14 5.83 20.29 21.44
C LEU A 14 6.57 19.87 20.15
N ALA A 15 6.98 18.61 20.05
CA ALA A 15 7.62 18.09 18.84
C ALA A 15 6.70 18.22 17.62
N ASP A 16 5.42 17.85 17.74
CA ASP A 16 4.42 17.98 16.67
C ASP A 16 4.25 19.44 16.21
N ALA A 17 4.18 20.37 17.16
CA ALA A 17 4.11 21.81 16.86
C ALA A 17 5.37 22.32 16.14
N LEU A 18 6.55 21.84 16.51
CA LEU A 18 7.82 22.22 15.86
C LEU A 18 7.92 21.63 14.45
N LEU A 19 7.49 20.38 14.25
CA LEU A 19 7.42 19.75 12.93
C LEU A 19 6.46 20.52 12.00
N ALA A 20 5.29 20.93 12.49
CA ALA A 20 4.33 21.73 11.74
C ALA A 20 4.91 23.10 11.33
N GLN A 21 5.73 23.70 12.19
CA GLN A 21 6.47 24.94 11.92
C GLN A 21 7.71 24.73 11.04
N ARG A 22 8.05 23.48 10.70
CA ARG A 22 9.29 23.09 10.00
C ARG A 22 10.56 23.51 10.77
N ASP A 23 10.46 23.66 12.09
CA ASP A 23 11.57 23.96 12.98
C ASP A 23 12.33 22.66 13.33
N TRP A 24 12.97 22.09 12.31
CA TRP A 24 13.64 20.78 12.39
C TRP A 24 14.73 20.75 13.46
N ALA A 25 15.47 21.86 13.60
CA ALA A 25 16.59 21.96 14.53
C ALA A 25 16.15 21.79 15.99
N ARG A 26 14.95 22.31 16.33
CA ARG A 26 14.38 22.18 17.68
C ARG A 26 13.56 20.90 17.85
N ALA A 27 12.95 20.38 16.78
CA ALA A 27 12.21 19.12 16.83
C ALA A 27 13.13 17.90 17.04
N GLU A 28 14.29 17.85 16.37
CA GLU A 28 15.17 16.68 16.37
C GLU A 28 15.61 16.22 17.78
N PRO A 29 16.13 17.08 18.68
CA PRO A 29 16.54 16.62 20.02
C PRO A 29 15.37 16.07 20.84
N LEU A 30 14.17 16.67 20.74
CA LEU A 30 12.97 16.21 21.45
C LEU A 30 12.53 14.83 20.95
N LEU A 31 12.50 14.65 19.63
CA LEU A 31 12.16 13.36 19.02
C LEU A 31 13.17 12.27 19.39
N ARG A 32 14.46 12.59 19.43
CA ARG A 32 15.51 11.64 19.87
C ARG A 32 15.31 11.20 21.31
N GLU A 33 14.93 12.11 22.20
CA GLU A 33 14.62 11.77 23.60
C GLU A 33 13.38 10.86 23.69
N LEU A 34 12.31 11.20 22.97
CA LEU A 34 11.08 10.40 22.90
C LEU A 34 11.36 8.97 22.37
N LEU A 35 12.25 8.84 21.38
CA LEU A 35 12.66 7.54 20.82
C LEU A 35 13.61 6.74 21.73
N ALA A 36 14.28 7.40 22.68
CA ALA A 36 15.14 6.74 23.66
C ALA A 36 14.36 6.10 24.82
N ALA A 37 13.08 6.44 24.99
CA ALA A 37 12.20 5.83 25.97
C ALA A 37 12.10 4.30 25.80
N ARG A 38 11.82 3.59 26.90
CA ARG A 38 11.67 2.12 26.88
C ARG A 38 10.62 1.67 25.86
N GLU A 39 9.52 2.41 25.79
CA GLU A 39 8.42 2.21 24.85
C GLU A 39 8.28 3.49 24.01
N PRO A 40 8.99 3.58 22.87
CA PRO A 40 8.91 4.75 22.01
C PRO A 40 7.53 4.82 21.35
N SER A 41 6.92 6.01 21.34
CA SER A 41 5.60 6.19 20.72
C SER A 41 5.70 6.19 19.20
N LEU A 42 4.71 5.60 18.53
CA LEU A 42 4.65 5.59 17.07
C LEU A 42 4.60 7.00 16.48
N SER A 43 3.98 7.96 17.17
CA SER A 43 3.98 9.37 16.75
C SER A 43 5.38 9.95 16.70
N ALA A 44 6.25 9.66 17.68
CA ALA A 44 7.64 10.08 17.65
C ALA A 44 8.42 9.42 16.49
N VAL A 45 8.11 8.16 16.16
CA VAL A 45 8.70 7.49 14.98
C VAL A 45 8.29 8.19 13.69
N ARG A 46 6.99 8.45 13.48
CA ARG A 46 6.49 9.16 12.29
C ARG A 46 7.05 10.57 12.19
N GLY A 47 7.10 11.30 13.30
CA GLY A 47 7.68 12.64 13.36
C GLY A 47 9.16 12.64 12.97
N THR A 48 9.92 11.65 13.43
CA THR A 48 11.33 11.50 13.06
C THR A 48 11.52 11.11 11.59
N ALA A 49 10.68 10.21 11.07
CA ALA A 49 10.68 9.86 9.66
C ALA A 49 10.40 11.08 8.78
N MET A 50 9.35 11.85 9.10
CA MET A 50 9.01 13.11 8.42
C MET A 50 10.18 14.12 8.46
N LEU A 51 10.82 14.28 9.62
CA LEU A 51 11.97 15.16 9.78
C LEU A 51 13.14 14.73 8.88
N TYR A 52 13.45 13.44 8.82
CA TYR A 52 14.50 12.90 7.97
C TYR A 52 14.20 13.07 6.48
N GLU A 53 12.98 12.80 6.04
CA GLU A 53 12.55 13.06 4.66
C GLU A 53 12.70 14.53 4.28
N ASN A 54 12.24 15.45 5.12
CA ASN A 54 12.27 16.89 4.86
C ASN A 54 13.67 17.53 4.97
N THR A 55 14.64 16.81 5.55
CA THR A 55 16.02 17.28 5.69
C THR A 55 17.00 16.55 4.76
N GLY A 56 16.48 15.79 3.79
CA GLY A 56 17.31 15.06 2.82
C GLY A 56 18.07 13.87 3.41
N ARG A 57 17.61 13.36 4.57
CA ARG A 57 18.21 12.24 5.33
C ARG A 57 17.31 10.99 5.28
N ALA A 58 16.58 10.79 4.19
CA ALA A 58 15.63 9.69 4.04
C ALA A 58 16.27 8.30 4.21
N ASP A 59 17.56 8.17 3.88
CA ASP A 59 18.39 6.99 4.10
C ASP A 59 18.47 6.56 5.58
N ARG A 60 18.22 7.49 6.51
CA ARG A 60 18.24 7.24 7.96
C ARG A 60 16.95 6.60 8.49
N VAL A 61 15.85 6.64 7.72
CA VAL A 61 14.55 6.13 8.18
C VAL A 61 14.56 4.60 8.27
N GLY A 62 15.14 3.90 7.29
CA GLY A 62 15.25 2.43 7.32
C GLY A 62 15.95 1.89 8.59
N PRO A 63 17.21 2.32 8.87
CA PRO A 63 17.92 1.93 10.09
C PRO A 63 17.20 2.33 11.38
N LEU A 64 16.47 3.45 11.40
CA LEU A 64 15.63 3.83 12.53
C LEU A 64 14.54 2.78 12.78
N LEU A 65 13.81 2.37 11.74
CA LEU A 65 12.76 1.34 11.88
C LEU A 65 13.35 -0.02 12.28
N ASP A 66 14.48 -0.42 11.71
CA ASP A 66 15.20 -1.64 12.10
C ASP A 66 15.54 -1.66 13.61
N ALA A 67 16.06 -0.55 14.12
CA ALA A 67 16.43 -0.42 15.53
C ALA A 67 15.21 -0.44 16.47
N LEU A 68 14.05 0.01 16.00
CA LEU A 68 12.81 0.06 16.78
C LEU A 68 12.03 -1.26 16.75
N GLN A 69 12.16 -2.05 15.68
CA GLN A 69 11.42 -3.30 15.51
C GLN A 69 11.60 -4.27 16.69
N SER A 70 12.83 -4.37 17.22
CA SER A 70 13.16 -5.25 18.36
C SER A 70 12.72 -4.69 19.71
N ARG A 71 12.44 -3.38 19.79
CA ARG A 71 12.07 -2.67 21.02
C ARG A 71 10.56 -2.57 21.21
N MET A 72 9.79 -2.64 20.13
CA MET A 72 8.33 -2.59 20.20
C MET A 72 7.73 -3.94 20.60
N THR A 73 7.08 -3.97 21.76
CA THR A 73 6.51 -5.19 22.34
C THR A 73 5.03 -5.36 21.95
N GLY A 74 4.29 -4.26 21.80
CA GLY A 74 2.89 -4.24 21.40
C GLY A 74 2.65 -4.82 19.99
N GLY A 75 1.62 -5.66 19.84
CA GLY A 75 1.28 -6.26 18.55
C GLY A 75 0.79 -5.23 17.52
N ASP A 76 -0.01 -4.27 17.96
CA ASP A 76 -0.55 -3.21 17.09
C ASP A 76 0.53 -2.22 16.68
N ASP A 77 1.41 -1.83 17.61
CA ASP A 77 2.53 -0.95 17.32
C ASP A 77 3.53 -1.60 16.35
N ARG A 78 3.81 -2.89 16.51
CA ARG A 78 4.63 -3.64 15.54
C ARG A 78 4.00 -3.65 14.16
N ARG A 79 2.69 -3.94 14.04
CA ARG A 79 1.99 -3.86 12.75
C ARG A 79 2.05 -2.46 12.14
N ALA A 80 1.95 -1.43 12.97
CA ALA A 80 2.02 -0.05 12.49
C ALA A 80 3.44 0.37 12.04
N LEU A 81 4.48 -0.12 12.71
CA LEU A 81 5.87 0.01 12.24
C LEU A 81 6.10 -0.73 10.93
N ASP A 82 5.60 -1.96 10.82
CA ASP A 82 5.68 -2.76 9.60
C ASP A 82 4.98 -2.05 8.43
N GLY A 83 3.84 -1.39 8.69
CA GLY A 83 3.15 -0.53 7.73
C GLY A 83 4.01 0.66 7.28
N LEU A 84 4.61 1.39 8.21
CA LEU A 84 5.51 2.51 7.87
C LEU A 84 6.73 2.04 7.06
N ARG A 85 7.28 0.87 7.41
CA ARG A 85 8.37 0.24 6.64
C ARG A 85 7.92 -0.11 5.22
N ALA A 86 6.73 -0.68 5.09
CA ALA A 86 6.16 -1.04 3.80
C ALA A 86 5.96 0.20 2.90
N ASP A 87 5.47 1.30 3.45
CA ASP A 87 5.27 2.55 2.70
C ASP A 87 6.59 3.12 2.17
N LEU A 88 7.64 3.15 2.99
CA LEU A 88 8.97 3.58 2.55
C LEU A 88 9.52 2.70 1.42
N LEU A 89 9.42 1.38 1.58
CA LEU A 89 9.86 0.42 0.57
C LEU A 89 9.07 0.56 -0.74
N ALA A 90 7.76 0.81 -0.64
CA ALA A 90 6.90 1.03 -1.81
C ALA A 90 7.22 2.36 -2.52
N ASN A 91 7.55 3.41 -1.77
CA ASN A 91 7.99 4.69 -2.33
C ASN A 91 9.34 4.57 -3.04
N ASP A 92 10.32 3.89 -2.43
CA ASP A 92 11.61 3.55 -3.06
C ASP A 92 11.39 2.76 -4.36
N ALA A 93 10.51 1.75 -4.30
CA ALA A 93 10.18 0.92 -5.46
C ALA A 93 9.58 1.74 -6.60
N ARG A 94 8.69 2.68 -6.29
CA ARG A 94 8.10 3.60 -7.27
C ARG A 94 9.17 4.48 -7.92
N ALA A 95 10.04 5.08 -7.12
CA ALA A 95 11.13 5.92 -7.63
C ALA A 95 12.10 5.14 -8.53
N LEU A 96 12.39 3.88 -8.19
CA LEU A 96 13.19 2.98 -9.05
C LEU A 96 12.45 2.63 -10.35
N ALA A 97 11.15 2.34 -10.27
CA ALA A 97 10.34 2.03 -11.44
C ALA A 97 10.25 3.23 -12.41
N GLU A 98 10.12 4.46 -11.89
CA GLU A 98 10.12 5.70 -12.67
C GLU A 98 11.45 5.94 -13.40
N LYS A 99 12.57 5.48 -12.82
CA LYS A 99 13.90 5.47 -13.47
C LYS A 99 14.09 4.34 -14.48
N GLY A 100 13.11 3.44 -14.62
CA GLY A 100 13.22 2.25 -15.47
C GLY A 100 13.97 1.08 -14.82
N GLU A 101 14.36 1.19 -13.56
CA GLU A 101 15.07 0.16 -12.79
C GLU A 101 14.09 -0.92 -12.28
N ARG A 102 13.48 -1.65 -13.21
CA ARG A 102 12.37 -2.59 -12.93
C ARG A 102 12.74 -3.73 -11.96
N GLY A 103 13.96 -4.28 -12.09
CA GLY A 103 14.44 -5.34 -11.19
C GLY A 103 14.58 -4.87 -9.73
N PRO A 104 15.37 -3.81 -9.47
CA PRO A 104 15.45 -3.18 -8.15
C PRO A 104 14.09 -2.73 -7.60
N ALA A 105 13.22 -2.19 -8.45
CA ALA A 105 11.86 -1.82 -8.06
C ALA A 105 11.04 -3.02 -7.58
N ALA A 106 11.10 -4.16 -8.29
CA ALA A 106 10.40 -5.38 -7.89
C ALA A 106 10.88 -5.87 -6.52
N GLN A 107 12.20 -5.90 -6.28
CA GLN A 107 12.76 -6.31 -4.98
C GLN A 107 12.26 -5.43 -3.83
N ARG A 108 12.14 -4.11 -4.06
CA ARG A 108 11.64 -3.17 -3.05
C ARG A 108 10.15 -3.34 -2.80
N TYR A 109 9.34 -3.52 -3.84
CA TYR A 109 7.93 -3.82 -3.68
C TYR A 109 7.69 -5.17 -2.99
N GLU A 110 8.46 -6.21 -3.30
CA GLU A 110 8.38 -7.50 -2.62
C GLU A 110 8.71 -7.37 -1.13
N ALA A 111 9.73 -6.57 -0.78
CA ALA A 111 10.06 -6.26 0.61
C ALA A 111 8.90 -5.50 1.29
N ALA A 112 8.25 -4.56 0.58
CA ALA A 112 7.09 -3.84 1.10
C ALA A 112 5.91 -4.79 1.38
N VAL A 113 5.61 -5.72 0.47
CA VAL A 113 4.56 -6.75 0.67
C VAL A 113 4.92 -7.70 1.81
N ARG A 114 6.20 -8.03 2.02
CA ARG A 114 6.61 -8.84 3.19
C ARG A 114 6.39 -8.10 4.51
N ALA A 115 6.59 -6.79 4.54
CA ALA A 115 6.38 -5.97 5.73
C ALA A 115 4.89 -5.78 6.02
N ALA A 116 4.10 -5.33 5.03
CA ALA A 116 2.65 -5.20 5.15
C ALA A 116 1.97 -6.18 4.18
N PRO A 117 1.72 -7.43 4.60
CA PRO A 117 1.14 -8.42 3.73
C PRO A 117 -0.23 -7.96 3.25
N ASP A 118 -1.13 -7.48 4.08
CA ASP A 118 -2.49 -7.09 3.71
C ASP A 118 -2.63 -5.80 2.89
N ALA A 119 -1.54 -5.16 2.43
CA ALA A 119 -1.58 -3.90 1.68
C ALA A 119 -2.04 -4.09 0.20
N PRO A 120 -3.27 -3.71 -0.17
CA PRO A 120 -3.84 -4.03 -1.50
C PRO A 120 -3.16 -3.26 -2.63
N TRP A 121 -2.87 -1.97 -2.43
CA TRP A 121 -2.30 -1.11 -3.46
C TRP A 121 -0.82 -1.39 -3.72
N THR A 122 -0.07 -1.79 -2.70
CA THR A 122 1.33 -2.22 -2.84
C THR A 122 1.43 -3.51 -3.65
N ARG A 123 0.54 -4.48 -3.38
CA ARG A 123 0.41 -5.69 -4.19
C ARG A 123 0.02 -5.39 -5.63
N PHE A 124 -0.96 -4.52 -5.85
CA PHE A 124 -1.38 -4.11 -7.18
C PHE A 124 -0.23 -3.46 -7.96
N ALA A 125 0.55 -2.58 -7.32
CA ALA A 125 1.71 -1.95 -7.92
C ALA A 125 2.79 -2.97 -8.31
N LEU A 126 3.09 -3.93 -7.42
CA LEU A 126 4.01 -5.04 -7.72
C LEU A 126 3.50 -5.90 -8.88
N ALA A 127 2.22 -6.27 -8.86
CA ALA A 127 1.61 -7.09 -9.90
C ALA A 127 1.65 -6.40 -11.27
N ARG A 128 1.34 -5.10 -11.30
CA ARG A 128 1.48 -4.26 -12.49
C ARG A 128 2.93 -4.22 -12.98
N LEU A 129 3.90 -4.05 -12.08
CA LEU A 129 5.31 -4.04 -12.45
C LEU A 129 5.72 -5.39 -13.09
N TYR A 130 5.31 -6.52 -12.50
CA TYR A 130 5.58 -7.83 -13.11
C TYR A 130 4.92 -7.99 -14.47
N ARG A 131 3.68 -7.54 -14.65
CA ARG A 131 3.03 -7.52 -15.98
C ARG A 131 3.83 -6.69 -16.98
N ASP A 132 4.27 -5.49 -16.59
CA ASP A 132 5.05 -4.59 -17.44
C ASP A 132 6.45 -5.18 -17.78
N MET A 133 6.94 -6.12 -16.97
CA MET A 133 8.13 -6.94 -17.22
C MET A 133 7.87 -8.19 -18.06
N GLY A 134 6.63 -8.44 -18.52
CA GLY A 134 6.26 -9.64 -19.28
C GLY A 134 6.01 -10.88 -18.41
N LEU A 135 5.77 -10.70 -17.11
CA LEU A 135 5.55 -11.77 -16.12
C LEU A 135 4.15 -11.68 -15.47
N PRO A 136 3.05 -11.63 -16.25
CA PRO A 136 1.70 -11.40 -15.71
C PRO A 136 1.23 -12.49 -14.74
N GLN A 137 1.72 -13.72 -14.88
CA GLN A 137 1.39 -14.82 -13.97
C GLN A 137 1.93 -14.58 -12.56
N LEU A 138 3.13 -13.99 -12.42
CA LEU A 138 3.65 -13.61 -11.10
C LEU A 138 2.79 -12.52 -10.46
N GLY A 139 2.36 -11.53 -11.25
CA GLY A 139 1.44 -10.52 -10.73
C GLY A 139 0.08 -11.10 -10.33
N ARG A 140 -0.41 -12.13 -11.03
CA ARG A 140 -1.64 -12.84 -10.66
C ARG A 140 -1.46 -13.54 -9.31
N THR A 141 -0.36 -14.26 -9.10
CA THR A 141 -0.03 -14.88 -7.82
C THR A 141 0.04 -13.86 -6.69
N VAL A 142 0.68 -12.70 -6.89
CA VAL A 142 0.74 -11.63 -5.87
C VAL A 142 -0.65 -11.16 -5.44
N MET A 143 -1.59 -11.03 -6.38
CA MET A 143 -2.95 -10.61 -6.08
C MET A 143 -3.79 -11.72 -5.45
N ASP A 144 -3.69 -12.95 -5.95
CA ASP A 144 -4.43 -14.11 -5.44
C ASP A 144 -3.97 -14.46 -4.01
N ASP A 145 -2.66 -14.45 -3.73
CA ASP A 145 -2.10 -14.58 -2.38
C ASP A 145 -2.64 -13.52 -1.43
N GLY A 146 -2.93 -12.33 -1.97
CA GLY A 146 -3.46 -11.25 -1.19
C GLY A 146 -4.92 -11.36 -0.85
N LEU A 147 -5.72 -11.77 -1.83
CA LEU A 147 -7.13 -12.08 -1.64
C LEU A 147 -7.33 -13.24 -0.66
N ALA A 148 -6.45 -14.24 -0.66
CA ALA A 148 -6.48 -15.35 0.30
C ALA A 148 -6.20 -14.92 1.76
N ARG A 149 -5.58 -13.75 1.96
CA ARG A 149 -5.21 -13.23 3.28
C ARG A 149 -6.17 -12.18 3.81
N SER A 150 -6.75 -11.37 2.92
CA SER A 150 -7.68 -10.31 3.28
C SER A 150 -8.80 -10.25 2.26
N GLU A 151 -10.02 -10.36 2.75
CA GLU A 151 -11.23 -10.20 1.95
C GLU A 151 -11.75 -8.75 1.94
N SER A 152 -10.91 -7.78 2.31
CA SER A 152 -11.32 -6.38 2.36
C SER A 152 -11.81 -5.89 0.99
N PRO A 153 -12.77 -4.94 0.96
CA PRO A 153 -13.25 -4.34 -0.27
C PRO A 153 -12.11 -3.82 -1.17
N GLU A 154 -11.08 -3.23 -0.56
CA GLU A 154 -9.91 -2.70 -1.25
C GLU A 154 -9.05 -3.80 -1.87
N MET A 155 -8.85 -4.94 -1.19
CA MET A 155 -8.11 -6.07 -1.74
C MET A 155 -8.85 -6.68 -2.94
N ARG A 156 -10.16 -6.88 -2.80
CA ARG A 156 -11.02 -7.36 -3.90
C ARG A 156 -10.98 -6.42 -5.08
N TYR A 157 -11.05 -5.11 -4.84
CA TYR A 157 -11.01 -4.10 -5.90
C TYR A 157 -9.65 -4.04 -6.60
N ALA A 158 -8.54 -4.06 -5.86
CA ALA A 158 -7.20 -4.13 -6.42
C ALA A 158 -7.03 -5.37 -7.31
N THR A 159 -7.52 -6.53 -6.86
CA THR A 159 -7.51 -7.78 -7.64
C THR A 159 -8.35 -7.66 -8.91
N ALA A 160 -9.53 -7.07 -8.83
CA ALA A 160 -10.39 -6.85 -9.99
C ALA A 160 -9.73 -5.93 -11.03
N LEU A 161 -9.10 -4.85 -10.59
CA LEU A 161 -8.35 -3.94 -11.47
C LEU A 161 -7.20 -4.67 -12.17
N TYR A 162 -6.47 -5.52 -11.45
CA TYR A 162 -5.36 -6.26 -12.04
C TYR A 162 -5.85 -7.27 -13.09
N ARG A 163 -6.89 -8.06 -12.76
CA ARG A 163 -7.51 -9.03 -13.67
C ARG A 163 -8.07 -8.35 -14.93
N ASN A 164 -8.78 -7.24 -14.77
CA ASN A 164 -9.26 -6.43 -15.89
C ASN A 164 -8.10 -5.94 -16.77
N SER A 165 -6.93 -5.64 -16.18
CA SER A 165 -5.75 -5.22 -16.93
C SER A 165 -5.07 -6.34 -17.73
N LEU A 166 -5.49 -7.59 -17.51
CA LEU A 166 -5.09 -8.79 -18.26
C LEU A 166 -6.22 -9.27 -19.20
N ASP A 167 -7.25 -8.44 -19.42
CA ASP A 167 -8.47 -8.79 -20.15
C ASP A 167 -9.26 -9.98 -19.55
N ASP A 168 -9.00 -10.34 -18.28
CA ASP A 168 -9.75 -11.34 -17.50
C ASP A 168 -11.00 -10.71 -16.89
N VAL A 169 -11.96 -10.36 -17.76
CA VAL A 169 -13.24 -9.70 -17.39
C VAL A 169 -14.02 -10.55 -16.39
N ALA A 170 -14.17 -11.85 -16.65
CA ALA A 170 -14.89 -12.77 -15.78
C ALA A 170 -14.23 -12.85 -14.39
N GLY A 171 -12.90 -12.96 -14.33
CA GLY A 171 -12.16 -12.95 -13.08
C GLY A 171 -12.26 -11.62 -12.33
N ALA A 172 -12.31 -10.49 -13.04
CA ALA A 172 -12.50 -9.17 -12.44
C ALA A 172 -13.91 -9.00 -11.85
N GLN A 173 -14.95 -9.44 -12.56
CA GLN A 173 -16.32 -9.46 -12.06
C GLN A 173 -16.45 -10.33 -10.80
N ALA A 174 -15.87 -11.54 -10.82
CA ALA A 174 -15.89 -12.45 -9.68
C ALA A 174 -15.23 -11.84 -8.43
N ALA A 175 -14.13 -11.08 -8.61
CA ALA A 175 -13.48 -10.40 -7.49
C ALA A 175 -14.38 -9.29 -6.88
N LEU A 176 -15.03 -8.47 -7.72
CA LEU A 176 -15.97 -7.42 -7.26
C LEU A 176 -17.29 -7.96 -6.70
N ALA A 177 -17.75 -9.12 -7.17
CA ALA A 177 -18.99 -9.74 -6.69
C ALA A 177 -18.93 -10.06 -5.19
N GLY A 178 -17.74 -10.29 -4.64
CA GLY A 178 -17.56 -10.49 -3.20
C GLY A 178 -17.51 -9.20 -2.36
N VAL A 179 -17.73 -8.02 -2.95
CA VAL A 179 -17.91 -6.77 -2.22
C VAL A 179 -19.39 -6.43 -2.19
N ASP A 180 -19.99 -6.41 -1.00
CA ASP A 180 -21.38 -5.98 -0.80
C ASP A 180 -21.62 -4.58 -1.37
N ASP A 181 -22.80 -4.35 -1.94
CA ASP A 181 -23.14 -3.07 -2.57
C ASP A 181 -23.00 -1.87 -1.63
N ALA A 182 -23.32 -2.05 -0.34
CA ALA A 182 -23.17 -1.02 0.70
C ALA A 182 -21.71 -0.61 0.93
N HIS A 183 -20.76 -1.51 0.68
CA HIS A 183 -19.33 -1.29 0.88
C HIS A 183 -18.60 -0.92 -0.42
N ARG A 184 -19.30 -0.86 -1.55
CA ARG A 184 -18.67 -0.46 -2.82
C ARG A 184 -18.34 1.03 -2.81
N SER A 185 -17.14 1.36 -3.27
CA SER A 185 -16.79 2.73 -3.63
C SER A 185 -17.36 3.11 -5.00
N ASP A 186 -17.34 4.39 -5.36
CA ASP A 186 -17.73 4.84 -6.70
C ASP A 186 -16.85 4.23 -7.79
N GLY A 187 -15.55 4.05 -7.51
CA GLY A 187 -14.62 3.37 -8.41
C GLY A 187 -15.01 1.91 -8.65
N MET A 188 -15.39 1.19 -7.59
CA MET A 188 -15.86 -0.21 -7.71
C MET A 188 -17.14 -0.29 -8.54
N ARG A 189 -18.11 0.60 -8.29
CA ARG A 189 -19.35 0.66 -9.07
C ARG A 189 -19.10 1.01 -10.55
N ALA A 190 -18.18 1.93 -10.81
CA ALA A 190 -17.80 2.30 -12.17
C ALA A 190 -17.12 1.14 -12.91
N LEU A 191 -16.22 0.42 -12.22
CA LEU A 191 -15.57 -0.76 -12.77
C LEU A 191 -16.60 -1.87 -13.05
N ALA A 192 -17.51 -2.15 -12.12
CA ALA A 192 -18.57 -3.15 -12.31
C ALA A 192 -19.39 -2.87 -13.59
N ARG A 193 -19.90 -1.65 -13.75
CA ARG A 193 -20.65 -1.26 -14.95
C ARG A 193 -19.84 -1.40 -16.25
N LYS A 194 -18.56 -1.06 -16.20
CA LYS A 194 -17.66 -1.23 -17.35
C LYS A 194 -17.53 -2.71 -17.73
N LEU A 195 -17.29 -3.58 -16.74
CA LEU A 195 -17.14 -5.02 -16.95
C LEU A 195 -18.44 -5.65 -17.50
N ASP A 196 -19.60 -5.23 -17.01
CA ASP A 196 -20.89 -5.71 -17.49
C ASP A 196 -21.11 -5.34 -18.96
N ALA A 197 -20.74 -4.11 -19.35
CA ALA A 197 -20.80 -3.67 -20.75
C ALA A 197 -19.83 -4.47 -21.65
N GLU A 198 -18.61 -4.75 -21.18
CA GLU A 198 -17.62 -5.55 -21.92
C GLU A 198 -18.07 -6.99 -22.11
N SER A 199 -18.68 -7.61 -21.09
CA SER A 199 -19.28 -8.94 -21.19
C SER A 199 -20.42 -8.96 -22.20
N ALA A 200 -21.37 -8.02 -22.11
CA ALA A 200 -22.51 -7.95 -23.02
C ALA A 200 -22.09 -7.76 -24.49
N LEU A 201 -21.06 -6.93 -24.74
CA LEU A 201 -20.50 -6.75 -26.07
C LEU A 201 -19.86 -8.03 -26.61
N THR A 202 -19.18 -8.79 -25.76
CA THR A 202 -18.57 -10.08 -26.13
C THR A 202 -19.64 -11.11 -26.48
N ASP A 203 -20.69 -11.18 -25.68
CA ASP A 203 -21.83 -12.08 -25.92
C ASP A 203 -22.55 -11.75 -27.23
N ALA A 204 -22.81 -10.47 -27.48
CA ALA A 204 -23.44 -9.99 -28.71
C ALA A 204 -22.60 -10.35 -29.95
N ARG A 205 -21.29 -10.12 -29.91
CA ARG A 205 -20.37 -10.51 -31.00
C ARG A 205 -20.37 -12.01 -31.24
N GLY A 206 -20.37 -12.81 -30.17
CA GLY A 206 -20.48 -14.26 -30.26
C GLY A 206 -21.79 -14.74 -30.86
N ALA A 207 -22.91 -14.09 -30.53
CA ALA A 207 -24.23 -14.42 -31.09
C ALA A 207 -24.32 -14.10 -32.59
N LEU A 208 -23.82 -12.93 -33.03
CA LEU A 208 -23.77 -12.56 -34.45
C LEU A 208 -22.96 -13.57 -35.27
N GLY A 209 -21.75 -13.92 -34.83
CA GLY A 209 -20.91 -14.90 -35.54
C GLY A 209 -21.49 -16.32 -35.59
N ARG A 210 -22.42 -16.69 -34.69
CA ARG A 210 -23.18 -17.94 -34.77
C ARG A 210 -24.38 -17.84 -35.70
N GLY A 211 -25.08 -16.70 -35.70
CA GLY A 211 -26.17 -16.40 -36.64
C GLY A 211 -25.72 -16.43 -38.09
N ASP A 212 -24.54 -15.86 -38.38
CA ASP A 212 -23.97 -15.86 -39.73
C ASP A 212 -23.59 -17.27 -40.20
N ARG A 213 -23.12 -18.16 -39.30
CA ARG A 213 -22.80 -19.56 -39.66
C ARG A 213 -24.01 -20.45 -39.86
N ALA A 214 -25.16 -20.11 -39.28
CA ALA A 214 -26.41 -20.87 -39.49
C ALA A 214 -27.13 -20.46 -40.79
N ALA A 215 -26.67 -19.40 -41.45
CA ALA A 215 -27.25 -18.86 -42.68
C ALA A 215 -26.55 -19.34 -43.98
N PHE A 216 -25.59 -20.28 -43.89
CA PHE A 216 -24.89 -20.89 -45.03
C PHE A 216 -25.10 -22.40 -45.09
#